data_AF-A0A936BE43-F1
#
_entry.id   AF-A0A936BE43-F1
#
_cell.length_a   1.000
_cell.length_b   1.000
_cell.length_c   1.000
_cell.angle_alpha   90.00
_cell.angle_beta   90.00
_cell.angle_gamma   90.00
#
_symmetry.space_group_name_H-M   'P 1'
#
loop_
_entity.id
_entity.type
_entity.pdbx_description
1 polymer ?
#
loop_
_entity_poly.entity_id
_entity_poly.type
_entity_poly.pdbx_seq_one_letter_code
_entity_poly.pdbx_strand_id
1 'polypeptide(L)'
;MKISKLLATHHAILEQARLANLAEAYLTLRRVAERVRRARLHGLVNLRQPDAAEERLWASLTALEGSQAVLEEHFRDEELMEFADAVAFARGRVGLDITFRLEGMEALFLVPLEEELRRAGIEFDLESATVLPVGKEVAAPGAKHRPGETPPQR
;
A
#
# COMPACT_ATOMS: atom_id res chain seq x y z
N MET A 1 -27.57 -21.89 15.53
CA MET A 1 -26.76 -21.70 14.29
C MET A 1 -26.04 -23.01 14.00
N LYS A 2 -25.95 -23.46 12.73
CA LYS A 2 -25.30 -24.74 12.35
C LYS A 2 -23.86 -24.47 11.88
N ILE A 3 -22.97 -25.45 12.02
CA ILE A 3 -21.57 -25.34 11.58
C ILE A 3 -21.44 -25.03 10.08
N SER A 4 -22.31 -25.59 9.23
CA SER A 4 -22.36 -25.29 7.80
C SER A 4 -22.65 -23.82 7.51
N LYS A 5 -23.54 -23.19 8.30
CA LYS A 5 -23.83 -21.76 8.18
C LYS A 5 -22.63 -20.92 8.63
N LEU A 6 -21.94 -21.32 9.69
CA LEU A 6 -20.73 -20.63 10.16
C LEU A 6 -19.61 -20.69 9.10
N LEU A 7 -19.40 -21.84 8.46
CA LEU A 7 -18.41 -21.99 7.39
C LEU A 7 -18.77 -21.14 6.15
N ALA A 8 -20.03 -21.12 5.74
CA ALA A 8 -20.47 -20.26 4.64
C ALA A 8 -20.26 -18.77 4.94
N THR A 9 -20.57 -18.32 6.15
CA THR A 9 -20.29 -16.95 6.60
C THR A 9 -18.79 -16.64 6.59
N HIS A 10 -17.96 -17.57 7.06
CA HIS A 10 -16.50 -17.41 7.03
C HIS A 10 -15.97 -17.21 5.60
N HIS A 11 -16.42 -18.03 4.64
CA HIS A 11 -16.02 -17.86 3.24
C HIS A 11 -16.44 -16.51 2.66
N ALA A 12 -17.65 -16.04 2.97
CA ALA A 12 -18.10 -14.72 2.53
C ALA A 12 -17.23 -13.59 3.10
N ILE A 13 -16.84 -13.68 4.38
CA ILE A 13 -15.95 -12.70 5.02
C ILE A 13 -14.58 -12.70 4.35
N LEU A 14 -14.00 -13.87 4.08
CA LEU A 14 -12.70 -13.96 3.40
C LEU A 14 -12.73 -13.36 2.01
N GLU A 15 -13.78 -13.61 1.23
CA GLU A 15 -13.90 -13.03 -0.11
C GLU A 15 -14.05 -11.50 -0.06
N GLN A 16 -14.85 -10.98 0.88
CA GLN A 16 -14.97 -9.53 1.07
C GLN A 16 -13.64 -8.90 1.50
N ALA A 17 -12.90 -9.54 2.39
CA ALA A 17 -11.57 -9.07 2.79
C ALA A 17 -10.58 -9.08 1.61
N ARG A 18 -10.62 -10.11 0.76
CA ARG A 18 -9.81 -10.19 -0.46
C ARG A 18 -10.11 -9.04 -1.41
N LEU A 19 -11.39 -8.75 -1.68
CA LEU A 19 -11.81 -7.66 -2.55
C LEU A 19 -11.44 -6.28 -1.97
N ALA A 20 -11.57 -6.10 -0.66
CA ALA A 20 -11.15 -4.88 0.01
C ALA A 20 -9.64 -4.64 -0.14
N ASN A 21 -8.81 -5.68 0.06
CA ASN A 21 -7.37 -5.59 -0.14
C ASN A 21 -7.00 -5.31 -1.60
N LEU A 22 -7.75 -5.87 -2.55
CA LEU A 22 -7.57 -5.62 -3.98
C LEU A 22 -7.89 -4.16 -4.36
N ALA A 23 -8.94 -3.61 -3.76
CA ALA A 23 -9.32 -2.21 -3.94
C ALA A 23 -8.27 -1.27 -3.33
N GLU A 24 -7.74 -1.59 -2.14
CA GLU A 24 -6.66 -0.82 -1.52
C GLU A 24 -5.39 -0.85 -2.39
N ALA A 25 -4.99 -2.04 -2.87
CA ALA A 25 -3.85 -2.17 -3.78
C ALA A 25 -4.04 -1.34 -5.06
N TYR A 26 -5.24 -1.36 -5.65
CA TYR A 26 -5.57 -0.52 -6.81
C TYR A 26 -5.42 0.97 -6.50
N LEU A 27 -5.94 1.45 -5.36
CA LEU A 27 -5.82 2.86 -4.97
C LEU A 27 -4.36 3.27 -4.73
N THR A 28 -3.59 2.44 -4.05
CA THR A 28 -2.15 2.68 -3.82
C THR A 28 -1.40 2.78 -5.13
N LEU A 29 -1.56 1.79 -6.02
CA LEU A 29 -0.91 1.79 -7.34
C LEU A 29 -1.34 2.97 -8.20
N ARG A 30 -2.61 3.38 -8.10
CA ARG A 30 -3.11 4.53 -8.85
C ARG A 30 -2.47 5.83 -8.37
N ARG A 31 -2.32 6.02 -7.06
CA ARG A 31 -1.61 7.18 -6.49
C ARG A 31 -0.16 7.22 -6.95
N VAL A 32 0.52 6.07 -6.95
CA VAL A 32 1.90 5.95 -7.46
C VAL A 32 1.96 6.29 -8.95
N ALA A 33 1.02 5.79 -9.77
CA ALA A 33 0.95 6.09 -11.21
C ALA A 33 0.72 7.56 -11.49
N GLU A 34 -0.22 8.18 -10.78
CA GLU A 34 -0.45 9.61 -10.89
C GLU A 34 0.79 10.42 -10.50
N ARG A 35 1.53 9.99 -9.47
CA ARG A 35 2.78 10.65 -9.06
C ARG A 35 3.87 10.53 -10.14
N VAL A 36 4.13 9.32 -10.63
CA VAL A 36 5.05 9.04 -11.74
C VAL A 36 4.73 9.92 -12.94
N ARG A 37 3.44 9.97 -13.33
CA ARG A 37 2.99 10.78 -14.46
C ARG A 37 3.16 12.29 -14.23
N ARG A 38 2.78 12.80 -13.05
CA ARG A 38 2.89 14.23 -12.71
C ARG A 38 4.35 14.70 -12.66
N ALA A 39 5.23 13.88 -12.10
CA ALA A 39 6.66 14.14 -12.02
C ALA A 39 7.42 13.78 -13.31
N ARG A 40 6.73 13.22 -14.33
CA ARG A 40 7.31 12.76 -15.60
C ARG A 40 8.46 11.76 -15.40
N LEU A 41 8.34 10.91 -14.39
CA LEU A 41 9.31 9.86 -14.13
C LEU A 41 9.19 8.79 -15.22
N HIS A 42 10.33 8.33 -15.71
CA HIS A 42 10.42 7.34 -16.77
C HIS A 42 11.68 6.50 -16.60
N GLY A 43 11.73 5.36 -17.28
CA GLY A 43 12.89 4.49 -17.30
C GLY A 43 12.64 3.16 -16.61
N LEU A 44 13.63 2.29 -16.74
CA LEU A 44 13.63 0.97 -16.16
C LEU A 44 13.98 1.06 -14.66
N VAL A 45 13.17 0.40 -13.84
CA VAL A 45 13.36 0.33 -12.38
C VAL A 45 13.26 -1.09 -11.90
N ASN A 46 13.92 -1.37 -10.78
CA ASN A 46 13.78 -2.61 -10.02
C ASN A 46 13.09 -2.31 -8.68
N LEU A 47 11.98 -2.98 -8.41
CA LEU A 47 11.23 -2.90 -7.16
C LEU A 47 11.41 -4.18 -6.37
N ARG A 48 11.81 -4.04 -5.11
CA ARG A 48 12.03 -5.16 -4.20
C ARG A 48 11.27 -5.00 -2.89
N GLN A 49 10.73 -6.10 -2.38
CA GLN A 49 10.21 -6.19 -1.02
C GLN A 49 11.35 -6.32 0.00
N PRO A 50 11.09 -5.99 1.28
CA PRO A 50 11.97 -6.37 2.37
C PRO A 50 12.13 -7.89 2.42
N ASP A 51 13.33 -8.32 2.77
CA ASP A 51 13.69 -9.71 2.98
C ASP A 51 14.60 -9.81 4.20
N ALA A 52 14.07 -10.38 5.28
CA ALA A 52 14.81 -10.56 6.52
C ALA A 52 15.98 -11.53 6.39
N ALA A 53 15.91 -12.51 5.48
CA ALA A 53 17.00 -13.46 5.24
C ALA A 53 18.18 -12.79 4.54
N GLU A 54 17.93 -11.74 3.76
CA GLU A 54 18.94 -10.91 3.10
C GLU A 54 19.25 -9.61 3.86
N GLU A 55 18.85 -9.51 5.14
CA GLU A 55 19.01 -8.31 5.98
C GLU A 55 18.40 -7.03 5.39
N ARG A 56 17.46 -7.16 4.46
CA ARG A 56 16.78 -6.04 3.81
C ARG A 56 15.51 -5.72 4.57
N LEU A 57 15.55 -4.70 5.42
CA LEU A 57 14.43 -4.32 6.28
C LEU A 57 13.37 -3.45 5.59
N TRP A 58 13.69 -2.89 4.42
CA TRP A 58 12.83 -1.96 3.69
C TRP A 58 12.68 -2.36 2.22
N ALA A 59 11.55 -2.01 1.64
CA ALA A 59 11.37 -2.05 0.20
C ALA A 59 12.30 -1.04 -0.48
N SER A 60 12.70 -1.34 -1.72
CA SER A 60 13.57 -0.46 -2.49
C SER A 60 13.08 -0.32 -3.92
N LEU A 61 13.15 0.90 -4.45
CA LEU A 61 12.96 1.19 -5.86
C LEU A 61 14.27 1.74 -6.44
N THR A 62 14.92 0.94 -7.27
CA THR A 62 16.24 1.25 -7.84
C THR A 62 16.11 1.58 -9.33
N ALA A 63 16.57 2.75 -9.72
CA ALA A 63 16.73 3.14 -11.12
C ALA A 63 17.81 2.28 -11.80
N LEU A 64 17.41 1.57 -12.85
CA LEU A 64 18.33 0.91 -13.77
C LEU A 64 18.61 1.78 -15.00
N GLU A 65 17.70 2.71 -15.30
CA GLU A 65 17.87 3.79 -16.27
C GLU A 65 17.40 5.11 -15.64
N GLY A 66 18.07 6.22 -15.98
CA GLY A 66 17.74 7.55 -15.46
C GLY A 66 18.50 7.88 -14.17
N SER A 67 17.86 8.62 -13.26
CA SER A 67 18.49 9.13 -12.03
C SER A 67 17.81 8.57 -10.79
N GLN A 68 18.58 7.85 -9.96
CA GLN A 68 18.12 7.37 -8.65
C GLN A 68 17.71 8.52 -7.73
N ALA A 69 18.49 9.61 -7.70
CA ALA A 69 18.21 10.77 -6.86
C ALA A 69 16.84 11.40 -7.17
N VAL A 70 16.43 11.40 -8.44
CA VAL A 70 15.10 11.90 -8.84
C VAL A 70 13.99 11.01 -8.30
N LEU A 71 14.19 9.68 -8.22
CA LEU A 71 13.20 8.80 -7.61
C LEU A 71 13.08 9.05 -6.11
N GLU A 72 14.21 9.18 -5.42
CA GLU A 72 14.27 9.40 -3.97
C GLU A 72 13.63 10.73 -3.55
N GLU A 73 13.65 11.76 -4.40
CA GLU A 73 12.91 13.01 -4.18
C GLU A 73 11.38 12.82 -4.15
N HIS A 74 10.87 11.77 -4.79
CA HIS A 74 9.44 11.55 -4.98
C HIS A 74 8.85 10.40 -4.16
N PHE A 75 9.67 9.53 -3.58
CA PHE A 75 9.22 8.36 -2.83
C PHE A 75 9.90 8.28 -1.48
N ARG A 76 9.08 8.24 -0.43
CA ARG A 76 9.55 7.94 0.93
C ARG A 76 9.56 6.43 1.16
N ASP A 77 10.36 5.99 2.12
CA ASP A 77 10.53 4.57 2.44
C ASP A 77 9.19 3.88 2.78
N GLU A 78 8.31 4.55 3.53
CA GLU A 78 6.98 4.01 3.86
C GLU A 78 6.10 3.84 2.60
N GLU A 79 6.22 4.77 1.65
CA GLU A 79 5.45 4.71 0.40
C GLU A 79 5.99 3.59 -0.50
N LEU A 80 7.30 3.33 -0.46
CA LEU A 80 7.90 2.20 -1.16
C LEU A 80 7.46 0.86 -0.56
N MET A 81 7.28 0.78 0.76
CA MET A 81 6.72 -0.41 1.42
C MET A 81 5.30 -0.68 0.94
N GLU A 82 4.42 0.33 1.03
CA GLU A 82 3.03 0.23 0.55
C GLU A 82 2.98 -0.14 -0.94
N PHE A 83 3.85 0.45 -1.75
CA PHE A 83 3.94 0.16 -3.18
C PHE A 83 4.36 -1.28 -3.44
N ALA A 84 5.44 -1.75 -2.80
CA ALA A 84 5.93 -3.11 -2.96
C ALA A 84 4.88 -4.14 -2.52
N ASP A 85 4.17 -3.89 -1.43
CA ASP A 85 3.10 -4.76 -0.95
C ASP A 85 1.90 -4.78 -1.90
N ALA A 86 1.47 -3.63 -2.41
CA ALA A 86 0.39 -3.55 -3.39
C ALA A 86 0.74 -4.32 -4.68
N VAL A 87 1.97 -4.19 -5.17
CA VAL A 87 2.45 -4.94 -6.35
C VAL A 87 2.53 -6.44 -6.06
N ALA A 88 3.07 -6.84 -4.90
CA ALA A 88 3.16 -8.25 -4.52
C ALA A 88 1.77 -8.90 -4.43
N PHE A 89 0.82 -8.19 -3.80
CA PHE A 89 -0.57 -8.59 -3.71
C PHE A 89 -1.22 -8.72 -5.08
N ALA A 90 -1.09 -7.71 -5.94
CA ALA A 90 -1.63 -7.71 -7.30
C ALA A 90 -1.11 -8.87 -8.17
N ARG A 91 0.11 -9.34 -7.89
CA ARG A 91 0.72 -10.47 -8.62
C ARG A 91 0.49 -11.83 -7.96
N GLY A 92 -0.12 -11.86 -6.77
CA GLY A 92 -0.29 -13.07 -5.97
C GLY A 92 1.04 -13.73 -5.60
N ARG A 93 2.09 -12.95 -5.34
CA ARG A 93 3.44 -13.44 -5.01
C ARG A 93 3.83 -13.08 -3.59
N VAL A 94 4.58 -13.98 -2.96
CA VAL A 94 5.31 -13.72 -1.70
C VAL A 94 6.76 -13.47 -2.07
N GLY A 95 7.30 -12.31 -1.69
CA GLY A 95 8.61 -11.87 -2.12
C GLY A 95 8.54 -11.23 -3.51
N LEU A 96 8.89 -9.95 -3.56
CA LEU A 96 8.92 -9.17 -4.79
C LEU A 96 10.37 -8.82 -5.13
N ASP A 97 10.82 -9.19 -6.32
CA ASP A 97 11.97 -8.62 -7.01
C ASP A 97 11.60 -8.57 -8.49
N ILE A 98 11.24 -7.38 -8.96
CA ILE A 98 10.69 -7.21 -10.30
C ILE A 98 11.32 -6.01 -10.99
N THR A 99 11.55 -6.15 -12.29
CA THR A 99 12.05 -5.08 -13.13
C THR A 99 10.96 -4.69 -14.13
N PHE A 100 10.66 -3.39 -14.23
CA PHE A 100 9.64 -2.87 -15.13
C PHE A 100 9.94 -1.42 -15.51
N ARG A 101 9.26 -0.92 -16.55
CA ARG A 101 9.34 0.49 -16.95
C ARG A 101 8.28 1.30 -16.20
N LEU A 102 8.66 2.43 -15.62
CA LEU A 102 7.74 3.30 -14.87
C LEU A 102 6.55 3.75 -15.73
N GLU A 103 6.80 4.08 -16.99
CA GLU A 103 5.75 4.46 -17.96
C GLU A 103 4.80 3.32 -18.33
N GLY A 104 5.18 2.06 -18.08
CA GLY A 104 4.35 0.88 -18.33
C GLY A 104 3.50 0.46 -17.13
N MET A 105 3.62 1.16 -16.00
CA MET A 105 3.07 0.72 -14.72
C MET A 105 1.54 0.57 -14.72
N GLU A 106 0.83 1.48 -15.39
CA GLU A 106 -0.64 1.39 -15.49
C GLU A 106 -1.07 0.11 -16.20
N ALA A 107 -0.46 -0.20 -17.34
CA ALA A 107 -0.77 -1.40 -18.11
C ALA A 107 -0.36 -2.70 -17.38
N LEU A 108 0.73 -2.66 -16.62
CA LEU A 108 1.27 -3.83 -15.92
C LEU A 108 0.49 -4.18 -14.65
N PHE A 109 0.00 -3.19 -13.91
CA PHE A 109 -0.58 -3.42 -12.58
C PHE A 109 -2.00 -2.88 -12.43
N LEU A 110 -2.31 -1.68 -12.94
CA LEU A 110 -3.63 -1.09 -12.74
C LEU A 110 -4.71 -1.74 -13.60
N VAL A 111 -4.44 -1.93 -14.89
CA VAL A 111 -5.43 -2.52 -15.80
C VAL A 111 -5.86 -3.93 -15.34
N PRO A 112 -4.94 -4.87 -15.00
CA PRO A 112 -5.33 -6.18 -14.50
C PRO A 112 -6.18 -6.14 -13.21
N LEU A 113 -5.82 -5.25 -12.28
CA LEU A 113 -6.56 -5.07 -11.03
C LEU A 113 -7.95 -4.49 -11.26
N GLU A 114 -8.05 -3.50 -12.13
CA GLU A 114 -9.31 -2.87 -12.50
C GLU A 114 -10.27 -3.88 -13.12
N GLU A 115 -9.77 -4.71 -14.04
CA GLU A 115 -10.54 -5.79 -14.65
C GLU A 115 -10.99 -6.84 -13.63
N GLU A 116 -10.15 -7.16 -12.64
CA GLU A 116 -10.51 -8.11 -11.60
C GLU A 116 -11.61 -7.56 -10.66
N LEU A 117 -11.46 -6.32 -10.20
CA LEU A 117 -12.46 -5.63 -9.40
C LEU A 117 -13.80 -5.50 -10.15
N ARG A 118 -13.77 -5.12 -11.43
CA ARG A 118 -14.98 -5.08 -12.27
C ARG A 118 -15.63 -6.45 -12.43
N ARG A 119 -14.85 -7.50 -12.64
CA ARG A 119 -15.35 -8.88 -12.72
C ARG A 119 -16.00 -9.34 -11.41
N ALA A 120 -15.54 -8.83 -10.28
CA ALA A 120 -16.14 -9.05 -8.97
C ALA A 120 -17.39 -8.17 -8.71
N GLY A 121 -17.79 -7.33 -9.67
CA GLY A 121 -18.95 -6.44 -9.55
C GLY A 121 -18.69 -5.18 -8.72
N ILE A 122 -17.42 -4.81 -8.51
CA ILE A 122 -17.07 -3.58 -7.80
C ILE A 122 -17.19 -2.39 -8.76
N GLU A 123 -17.99 -1.41 -8.36
CA GLU A 123 -18.12 -0.13 -9.03
C GLU A 123 -17.07 0.86 -8.50
N PHE A 124 -16.56 1.71 -9.38
CA PHE A 124 -15.49 2.65 -9.09
C PHE A 124 -16.06 4.05 -8.82
N ASP A 125 -16.46 4.32 -7.59
CA ASP A 125 -16.75 5.68 -7.12
C ASP A 125 -15.47 6.32 -6.54
N LEU A 126 -14.63 6.78 -7.46
CA LEU A 126 -13.29 7.29 -7.14
C LEU A 126 -13.29 8.73 -6.61
N GLU A 127 -14.45 9.40 -6.62
CA GLU A 127 -14.60 10.74 -6.02
C GLU A 127 -14.78 10.63 -4.50
N SER A 128 -15.44 9.57 -4.03
CA SER A 128 -15.69 9.29 -2.61
C SER A 128 -14.53 8.57 -1.89
N ALA A 129 -13.62 7.93 -2.63
CA ALA A 129 -12.56 7.08 -2.07
C ALA A 129 -11.37 7.84 -1.42
N THR A 130 -11.52 9.15 -1.20
CA THR A 130 -10.48 9.97 -0.58
C THR A 130 -10.59 9.86 0.95
N VAL A 131 -9.56 9.28 1.57
CA VAL A 131 -9.18 9.36 3.00
C VAL A 131 -9.75 8.27 3.93
N LEU A 132 -8.95 7.23 4.17
CA LEU A 132 -8.69 6.78 5.55
C LEU A 132 -7.19 6.94 5.81
N PRO A 133 -6.77 7.76 6.78
CA PRO A 133 -5.39 7.75 7.23
C PRO A 133 -5.18 6.47 8.03
N VAL A 134 -4.30 5.59 7.54
CA VAL A 134 -3.73 4.53 8.37
C VAL A 134 -2.84 5.24 9.40
N GLY A 135 -3.28 5.26 10.66
CA GLY A 135 -2.49 5.77 11.78
C GLY A 135 -2.69 7.24 12.14
N LYS A 136 -3.85 7.60 12.70
CA LYS A 136 -3.84 8.52 13.85
C LYS A 136 -3.78 7.66 15.10
N GLU A 137 -2.77 7.93 15.92
CA GLU A 137 -2.57 7.36 17.25
C GLU A 137 -3.90 7.09 17.95
N VAL A 138 -4.10 5.85 18.36
CA VAL A 138 -5.04 5.54 19.43
C VAL A 138 -4.46 6.19 20.68
N ALA A 139 -4.82 7.45 20.92
CA ALA A 139 -4.57 8.09 22.19
C ALA A 139 -5.28 7.26 23.27
N ALA A 140 -4.49 6.54 24.07
CA ALA A 140 -4.98 5.76 25.18
C ALA A 140 -5.79 6.65 26.14
N PRO A 141 -7.01 6.26 26.55
CA PRO A 141 -7.77 7.03 27.51
C PRO A 141 -7.24 6.71 28.91
N GLY A 142 -6.52 7.65 29.52
CA GLY A 142 -6.35 7.65 30.97
C GLY A 142 -4.96 7.97 31.49
N ALA A 143 -4.59 9.24 31.50
CA ALA A 143 -3.69 9.78 32.50
C ALA A 143 -4.31 11.07 33.05
N LYS A 144 -5.11 10.93 34.11
CA LYS A 144 -5.60 12.07 34.91
C LYS A 144 -4.41 12.71 35.61
N HIS A 145 -3.83 13.74 35.02
CA HIS A 145 -2.88 14.60 35.70
C HIS A 145 -3.65 15.49 36.68
N ARG A 146 -3.44 15.29 37.99
CA ARG A 146 -3.96 16.15 39.06
C ARG A 146 -3.12 17.43 39.11
N PRO A 147 -3.71 18.64 39.15
CA PRO A 147 -2.96 19.87 39.32
C PRO A 147 -2.66 20.10 40.80
N GLY A 148 -1.38 20.21 41.15
CA GLY A 148 -0.96 20.72 42.45
C GLY A 148 0.27 20.05 43.05
N GLU A 149 1.44 20.25 42.45
CA GLU A 149 2.72 20.17 43.16
C GLU A 149 3.64 21.30 42.66
N THR A 150 3.97 22.19 43.59
CA THR A 150 4.83 23.37 43.40
C THR A 150 6.30 22.94 43.28
N PRO A 151 7.11 23.49 42.37
CA PRO A 151 8.56 23.25 42.35
C PRO A 151 9.26 23.95 43.54
N PRO A 152 10.41 23.42 43.98
CA PRO A 152 11.09 23.86 45.20
C PRO A 152 11.77 25.23 45.05
N GLN A 153 11.81 25.99 46.15
CA GLN A 153 12.66 27.16 46.30
C GLN A 153 13.99 26.77 46.96
N ARG A 154 15.08 27.27 46.35
CA ARG A 154 16.51 27.28 46.72
C ARG A 154 17.32 26.03 46.39
#